data_AF-A0A359CQM2-F1
#
_entry.id   AF-A0A359CQM2-F1
#
_cell.length_a   1.000
_cell.length_b   1.000
_cell.length_c   1.000
_cell.angle_alpha   90.00
_cell.angle_beta   90.00
_cell.angle_gamma   90.00
#
_symmetry.space_group_name_H-M   'P 1'
#
loop_
_entity.id
_entity.type
_entity.pdbx_description
1 polymer ?
#
loop_
_entity_poly.entity_id
_entity_poly.type
_entity_poly.pdbx_seq_one_letter_code
_entity_poly.pdbx_strand_id
1 'polypeptide(L)' 'MGIPFERVCKTGVIGTIPGKHSDGECLGIRADIDALEIEEETSLYFKSHNQGVMHVMYI' A
#
# COMPACT_ATOMS: atom_id res chain seq x y z
N MET A 1 7.60 11.42 9.82
CA MET A 1 6.15 11.32 10.12
C MET A 1 5.85 10.41 11.31
N GLY A 2 6.63 9.36 11.61
CA GLY A 2 6.60 8.70 12.93
C GLY A 2 5.24 8.21 13.43
N ILE A 3 4.31 7.92 12.51
CA ILE A 3 2.94 7.53 12.84
C ILE A 3 3.01 6.10 13.43
N PRO A 4 2.46 5.86 14.63
CA PRO A 4 2.40 4.53 15.19
C PRO A 4 1.55 3.63 14.29
N PHE A 5 2.04 2.42 14.03
CA PHE A 5 1.36 1.44 13.21
C PHE A 5 1.45 0.06 13.87
N GLU A 6 0.46 -0.75 13.56
CA GLU A 6 0.35 -2.13 13.99
C GLU A 6 0.49 -3.05 12.78
N ARG A 7 1.30 -4.10 12.90
CA ARG A 7 1.32 -5.18 11.92
C ARG A 7 0.13 -6.09 12.19
N VAL A 8 -0.67 -6.32 11.16
CA VAL A 8 -1.84 -7.19 11.22
C VAL A 8 -1.71 -8.32 10.20
N CYS A 9 -2.21 -9.49 10.54
CA CYS A 9 -2.04 -10.70 9.73
C CYS A 9 -0.55 -10.99 9.44
N LYS A 10 -0.21 -11.38 8.19
CA LYS A 10 1.18 -11.67 7.80
C LYS A 10 1.94 -10.44 7.31
N THR A 11 1.29 -9.62 6.47
CA THR A 11 1.93 -8.49 5.76
C THR A 11 1.17 -7.18 5.89
N GLY A 12 -0.03 -7.18 6.47
CA GLY A 12 -0.87 -5.99 6.58
C GLY A 12 -0.34 -5.01 7.63
N VAL A 13 -0.64 -3.73 7.42
CA VAL A 13 -0.27 -2.65 8.34
C VAL A 13 -1.47 -1.72 8.53
N ILE A 14 -1.78 -1.38 9.78
CA ILE A 14 -2.78 -0.38 10.13
C ILE A 14 -2.08 0.76 10.86
N GLY A 15 -2.20 1.98 10.35
CA GLY A 15 -1.77 3.20 11.03
C GLY A 15 -2.98 4.01 11.46
N THR A 16 -2.99 4.46 12.72
CA THR A 16 -4.06 5.32 13.24
C THR A 16 -3.50 6.71 13.49
N ILE A 17 -4.15 7.72 12.92
CA ILE A 17 -3.79 9.11 13.09
C ILE A 17 -4.87 9.76 13.97
N PRO A 18 -4.65 9.92 15.28
CA PRO A 18 -5.63 10.54 16.16
C PRO A 18 -5.73 12.04 15.84
N GLY A 19 -6.95 12.50 15.52
CA GLY A 19 -7.26 13.92 15.44
C GLY A 19 -7.41 14.57 16.82
N LYS A 20 -7.54 15.90 16.84
CA LYS A 20 -7.78 16.66 18.08
C LYS A 20 -9.08 16.26 18.81
N HIS A 21 -10.05 15.71 18.09
CA HIS A 21 -11.30 15.15 18.64
C HIS A 21 -11.37 13.67 18.26
N SER A 22 -10.54 12.85 18.90
CA SER A 22 -10.38 11.42 18.56
C SER A 22 -11.43 10.50 19.19
N ASP A 23 -12.31 11.04 20.04
CA ASP A 23 -13.39 10.28 20.69
C ASP A 23 -14.65 10.14 19.82
N GLY A 24 -14.61 10.64 18.58
CA GLY A 24 -15.74 10.67 17.65
C GLY A 24 -15.66 9.61 16.54
N GLU A 25 -16.30 9.91 15.41
CA GLU A 25 -16.32 9.02 14.24
C GLU A 25 -14.92 8.83 13.63
N CYS A 26 -14.67 7.62 13.14
CA CYS A 26 -13.39 7.24 12.53
C CYS A 26 -13.57 6.95 11.04
N LEU A 27 -12.69 7.53 10.21
CA LEU A 27 -12.63 7.25 8.77
C LEU A 27 -11.55 6.19 8.49
N GLY A 28 -11.97 5.05 7.96
CA GLY A 28 -11.05 4.03 7.44
C GLY A 28 -10.71 4.28 5.97
N ILE A 29 -9.42 4.25 5.63
CA ILE A 29 -8.93 4.25 4.25
C ILE A 29 -8.16 2.95 4.04
N ARG A 30 -8.46 2.25 2.94
CA ARG A 30 -7.86 0.96 2.60
C ARG A 30 -7.14 1.06 1.27
N ALA A 31 -5.91 0.57 1.22
CA ALA A 31 -5.09 0.47 0.01
C ALA A 31 -4.48 -0.94 -0.06
N ASP A 32 -4.47 -1.49 -1.27
CA ASP A 32 -3.86 -2.78 -1.56
C ASP A 32 -2.38 -2.61 -1.93
N ILE A 33 -1.57 -3.61 -1.58
CA ILE A 33 -0.10 -3.54 -1.67
C ILE A 33 0.50 -4.65 -2.52
N ASP A 34 -0.32 -5.53 -3.10
CA ASP A 34 0.13 -6.68 -3.87
C ASP A 34 0.39 -6.34 -5.35
N ALA A 35 1.26 -7.14 -5.95
CA ALA A 35 1.60 -7.11 -7.37
C ALA A 35 1.02 -8.35 -8.08
N LEU A 36 1.04 -8.34 -9.41
CA LEU A 36 0.66 -9.48 -10.24
C LEU A 36 1.88 -10.15 -10.86
N GLU A 37 1.78 -11.46 -11.10
CA GLU A 37 2.77 -12.26 -11.83
C GLU A 37 2.68 -12.02 -13.35
N ILE A 38 3.10 -10.83 -13.79
CA ILE A 38 3.09 -10.40 -15.19
C ILE A 38 4.40 -9.67 -15.49
N GLU A 39 4.99 -9.95 -16.66
CA GLU A 39 6.19 -9.23 -17.14
C GLU A 39 5.85 -7.78 -17.48
N GLU A 40 6.66 -6.84 -16.99
CA GLU A 40 6.46 -5.43 -17.28
C GLU A 40 7.09 -5.04 -18.63
N GLU A 41 6.24 -4.89 -19.64
CA GLU A 41 6.63 -4.49 -21.00
C GLU A 41 6.70 -2.96 -21.18
N THR A 42 6.68 -2.17 -20.10
CA THR A 42 6.79 -0.71 -20.19
C THR A 42 8.24 -0.28 -20.43
N SER A 43 8.42 0.87 -21.07
CA SER A 43 9.73 1.51 -21.23
C SER A 43 9.98 2.59 -20.17
N LEU A 44 9.33 2.48 -19.01
CA LEU A 44 9.44 3.45 -17.93
C LEU A 44 10.78 3.28 -17.18
N TYR A 45 11.36 4.41 -16.75
CA TYR A 45 12.61 4.38 -16.00
C TYR A 45 12.47 3.76 -14.59
N PHE A 46 11.23 3.67 -14.09
CA PHE A 46 10.88 3.10 -12.78
C PHE A 46 10.19 1.73 -12.90
N LYS A 47 10.30 1.06 -14.04
CA LYS A 47 9.74 -0.27 -14.24
C LYS A 47 10.22 -1.25 -13.16
N SER A 48 9.44 -2.30 -12.94
CA SER A 48 9.76 -3.37 -12.02
C SER A 48 11.16 -3.92 -12.28
N HIS A 49 11.93 -4.04 -11.20
CA HIS A 49 13.22 -4.73 -11.20
C HIS A 49 13.04 -6.25 -11.02
N ASN A 50 11.84 -6.70 -10.64
CA ASN A 50 11.51 -8.11 -10.45
C ASN A 50 10.92 -8.67 -11.74
N GLN A 51 11.67 -9.53 -12.43
CA GLN A 51 11.21 -10.19 -13.65
C GLN A 51 9.92 -10.98 -13.40
N GLY A 52 8.97 -10.88 -14.32
CA GLY A 52 7.68 -11.54 -14.25
C GLY A 52 6.73 -11.01 -13.17
N VAL A 53 7.03 -9.87 -12.52
CA VAL A 53 6.17 -9.27 -11.49
C VAL A 53 5.99 -7.77 -11.72
N MET A 54 4.76 -7.29 -11.70
CA MET A 54 4.41 -5.88 -11.94
C MET A 54 3.29 -5.42 -10.99
N HIS A 55 3.41 -4.21 -10.42
CA HIS A 55 2.28 -3.51 -9.79
C HIS A 55 1.41 -2.87 -10.87
N VAL A 56 0.43 -3.63 -11.36
CA VAL A 56 -0.44 -3.20 -12.46
C VAL A 56 -1.44 -2.16 -11.96
N MET A 57 -1.02 -0.89 -11.98
CA MET A 57 -1.91 0.25 -11.75
C MET A 57 -2.43 0.77 -13.09
N TYR A 58 -3.19 -0.07 -13.81
CA TYR A 58 -3.95 0.25 -15.03
C TYR A 58 -3.16 0.90 -16.21
N ILE A 59 -3.00 0.14 -17.30
CA ILE A 59 -2.76 0.66 -18.66
C ILE A 59 -4.08 1.10 -19.30
#